data_AF-A0A1I1IDP4-F1
#
_entry.id   AF-A0A1I1IDP4-F1
#
_cell.length_a   1.000
_cell.length_b   1.000
_cell.length_c   1.000
_cell.angle_alpha   90.00
_cell.angle_beta   90.00
_cell.angle_gamma   90.00
#
_symmetry.space_group_name_H-M   'P 1'
#
loop_
_entity.id
_entity.type
_entity.pdbx_description
1 polymer ?
#
loop_
_entity_poly.entity_id
_entity_poly.type
_entity_poly.pdbx_seq_one_letter_code
_entity_poly.pdbx_strand_id
1 'polypeptide(L)' 'MSTLLDRKCCGTCEFWQGSRETTRNGVRCKSSSDEGICGNRKSMQHDKSTKASYHCANKYEQWSQYNS' A
#
# COMPACT_ATOMS: atom_id res chain seq x y z
N MET A 1 -7.43 6.04 -17.13
CA MET A 1 -7.50 6.96 -15.99
C MET A 1 -7.15 6.17 -14.75
N SER A 2 -6.00 6.44 -14.14
CA SER A 2 -5.63 5.79 -12.88
C SER A 2 -6.30 6.54 -11.74
N THR A 3 -7.29 5.93 -11.11
CA THR A 3 -7.97 6.50 -9.94
C THR A 3 -7.00 6.44 -8.76
N LEU A 4 -6.49 7.60 -8.36
CA LEU A 4 -5.70 7.75 -7.13
C LEU A 4 -6.58 7.32 -5.95
N LEU A 5 -6.14 6.29 -5.23
CA LEU A 5 -6.86 5.77 -4.06
C LEU A 5 -6.38 6.49 -2.80
N ASP A 6 -7.20 7.41 -2.31
CA ASP A 6 -7.03 8.08 -1.01
C ASP A 6 -7.67 7.23 0.10
N ARG A 7 -7.15 6.01 0.28
CA ARG A 7 -7.60 5.06 1.31
C ARG A 7 -6.44 4.21 1.82
N LYS A 8 -6.56 3.70 3.05
CA LYS A 8 -5.65 2.68 3.58
C LYS A 8 -5.75 1.37 2.77
N CYS A 9 -4.74 1.09 1.95
CA CYS A 9 -4.60 -0.11 1.13
C CYS A 9 -3.13 -0.57 1.05
N CYS A 10 -2.84 -1.74 0.47
CA CYS A 10 -1.48 -2.24 0.40
C CYS A 10 -0.50 -1.22 -0.20
N GLY A 11 -0.90 -0.49 -1.24
CA GLY A 11 -0.05 0.48 -1.95
C GLY A 11 0.37 1.71 -1.14
N THR A 12 -0.31 2.00 -0.05
CA THR A 12 -0.01 3.16 0.81
C THR A 12 0.61 2.74 2.16
N CYS A 13 0.68 1.43 2.43
CA CYS A 13 1.29 0.86 3.65
C CYS A 13 2.82 1.00 3.64
N GLU A 14 3.45 1.16 4.81
CA GLU A 14 4.91 1.32 4.89
C GLU A 14 5.68 0.08 4.46
N PHE A 15 5.10 -1.09 4.67
CA PHE A 15 5.69 -2.37 4.25
C PHE A 15 5.50 -2.67 2.75
N TRP A 16 4.89 -1.77 1.99
CA TRP A 16 4.70 -1.93 0.55
C TRP A 16 6.03 -1.82 -0.19
N GLN A 17 6.38 -2.86 -0.93
CA GLN A 17 7.52 -2.91 -1.84
C GLN A 17 7.03 -2.97 -3.27
N GLY A 18 6.40 -1.88 -3.71
CA GLY A 18 5.94 -1.69 -5.08
C GLY A 18 5.88 -0.20 -5.42
N SER A 19 5.50 0.10 -6.66
CA SER A 19 5.32 1.49 -7.09
C SER A 19 4.27 2.19 -6.20
N ARG A 20 4.62 3.38 -5.73
CA ARG A 20 3.75 4.27 -4.97
C ARG A 20 4.11 5.72 -5.26
N GLU A 21 3.15 6.62 -5.11
CA GLU A 21 3.37 8.05 -5.31
C GLU A 21 3.52 8.72 -3.95
N THR A 22 4.70 9.28 -3.67
CA THR A 22 4.92 10.07 -2.46
C THR A 22 4.67 11.53 -2.79
N THR A 23 3.68 12.13 -2.16
CA THR A 23 3.32 13.54 -2.29
C THR A 23 3.76 14.31 -1.04
N ARG A 24 3.77 15.64 -1.11
CA ARG A 24 4.03 16.51 0.05
C ARG A 24 3.10 16.23 1.24
N ASN A 25 1.91 15.69 0.96
CA ASN A 25 0.86 15.45 1.94
C ASN A 25 0.77 13.98 2.37
N GLY A 26 1.66 13.10 1.89
CA GLY A 26 1.67 11.69 2.25
C GLY A 26 1.81 10.74 1.06
N VAL A 27 1.62 9.44 1.31
CA VAL A 27 1.75 8.37 0.31
C VAL A 27 0.40 8.05 -0.32
N ARG A 28 0.36 7.99 -1.65
CA ARG A 28 -0.81 7.64 -2.47
C ARG A 28 -0.53 6.44 -3.36
N CYS A 29 -1.57 5.65 -3.60
CA CYS A 29 -1.53 4.51 -4.51
C CYS A 29 -1.79 5.00 -5.95
N LYS A 30 -0.83 4.74 -6.85
CA LYS A 30 -0.83 5.24 -8.23
C LYS A 30 -1.87 4.54 -9.12
N SER A 31 -2.08 3.25 -8.91
CA SER A 31 -3.07 2.46 -9.64
C SER A 31 -3.59 1.31 -8.80
N SER A 32 -4.89 1.04 -8.87
CA SER A 32 -5.49 -0.12 -8.22
C SER A 32 -5.02 -1.46 -8.79
N SER A 33 -4.42 -1.44 -9.98
CA SER A 33 -3.90 -2.61 -10.66
C SER A 33 -2.40 -2.80 -10.45
N ASP A 34 -1.71 -1.85 -9.81
CA ASP A 34 -0.28 -2.01 -9.53
C ASP A 34 -0.09 -3.20 -8.60
N GLU A 35 0.84 -4.07 -8.96
CA GLU A 35 1.25 -5.19 -8.13
C GLU A 35 2.53 -4.81 -7.38
N GLY A 36 2.66 -5.37 -6.18
CA GLY A 36 3.82 -5.17 -5.32
C GLY A 36 3.86 -6.20 -4.23
N ILE A 37 5.00 -6.23 -3.53
CA ILE A 37 5.26 -7.25 -2.52
C ILE A 37 5.03 -6.67 -1.12
N CYS A 38 4.47 -7.46 -0.22
CA CYS A 38 4.41 -7.09 1.20
C CYS A 38 5.71 -7.49 1.91
N GLY A 39 6.49 -6.50 2.36
CA GLY A 39 7.71 -6.72 3.15
C GLY A 39 7.47 -6.97 4.64
N ASN A 40 6.21 -7.05 5.09
CA ASN A 40 5.90 -7.27 6.50
C ASN A 40 6.03 -8.76 6.84
N ARG A 41 7.11 -9.15 7.51
CA ARG A 41 7.36 -10.54 7.97
C ARG A 41 6.27 -11.13 8.85
N LYS A 42 5.46 -10.30 9.49
CA LYS A 42 4.34 -10.74 10.34
C LYS A 42 3.04 -10.90 9.54
N SER A 43 3.04 -10.53 8.25
CA SER A 43 1.85 -10.62 7.40
C SER A 43 1.71 -11.99 6.76
N MET A 44 0.47 -12.46 6.61
CA MET A 44 0.17 -13.65 5.82
C MET A 44 0.48 -13.47 4.31
N GLN A 45 0.63 -12.21 3.90
CA GLN A 45 1.00 -11.80 2.54
C GLN A 45 2.50 -11.49 2.40
N HIS A 46 3.32 -11.77 3.41
CA HIS A 46 4.77 -11.61 3.32
C HIS A 46 5.35 -12.32 2.09
N ASP A 47 6.20 -11.62 1.34
CA ASP A 47 6.84 -12.10 0.10
C ASP A 47 5.87 -12.57 -0.99
N LYS A 48 4.58 -12.20 -0.90
CA LYS A 48 3.58 -12.48 -1.93
C LYS A 48 3.26 -11.21 -2.72
N SER A 49 3.12 -11.38 -4.04
CA SER A 49 2.56 -10.33 -4.90
C SER A 49 1.09 -10.11 -4.55
N THR A 50 0.70 -8.86 -4.34
CA THR A 50 -0.69 -8.45 -4.15
C THR A 50 -0.97 -7.14 -4.86
N LYS A 51 -2.25 -6.80 -5.05
CA LYS A 51 -2.66 -5.55 -5.67
C LYS A 51 -2.52 -4.39 -4.68
N ALA A 52 -2.05 -3.25 -5.16
CA ALA A 52 -1.88 -2.04 -4.36
C ALA A 52 -3.22 -1.55 -3.79
N SER A 53 -4.35 -1.73 -4.51
CA SER A 53 -5.69 -1.39 -3.97
C SER A 53 -6.24 -2.37 -2.95
N TYR A 54 -5.60 -3.54 -2.78
CA TYR A 54 -6.07 -4.56 -1.87
C TYR A 54 -6.11 -3.99 -0.45
N HIS A 55 -7.15 -4.34 0.30
CA HIS A 55 -7.24 -3.88 1.68
C HIS A 55 -6.12 -4.55 2.47
N CYS A 56 -5.30 -3.74 3.14
CA CYS A 56 -4.23 -4.26 3.98
C CYS A 56 -4.86 -4.82 5.27
N ALA A 57 -5.54 -5.97 5.17
CA ALA A 57 -6.33 -6.57 6.24
C ALA A 57 -5.43 -7.28 7.27
N ASN A 58 -4.49 -6.55 7.87
CA ASN A 58 -3.56 -7.13 8.82
C ASN A 58 -3.32 -6.24 10.02
N LYS A 59 -3.34 -6.83 11.22
CA LYS A 59 -3.12 -6.16 12.52
C LYS A 59 -1.74 -5.50 12.69
N TYR A 60 -0.87 -5.71 11.71
CA TYR A 60 0.51 -5.21 11.67
C TYR A 60 0.69 -4.15 10.57
N GLU A 61 -0.39 -3.57 10.06
CA GLU A 61 -0.30 -2.45 9.13
C GLU A 61 0.34 -1.22 9.79
N GLN A 62 1.12 -0.46 9.01
CA GLN A 62 1.78 0.77 9.46
C GLN A 62 1.63 1.88 8.43
N TRP A 63 1.42 3.10 8.95
CA TRP A 63 0.83 4.22 8.24
C TRP A 63 1.38 5.55 8.75
N SER A 64 2.70 5.74 8.72
CA SER A 64 3.32 6.94 9.28
C SER A 64 3.14 8.20 8.43
N GLN A 65 2.84 8.05 7.13
CA GLN A 65 2.69 9.15 6.17
C GLN A 65 1.35 9.13 5.42
N TYR A 66 0.29 8.62 6.07
CA TYR A 66 -1.06 8.63 5.51
C TYR A 66 -1.88 9.77 6.13
N ASN A 67 -2.23 10.78 5.32
CA ASN A 67 -3.21 11.78 5.71
C ASN A 67 -4.61 11.26 5.37
N SER A 68 -5.52 11.30 6.36
CA SER A 68 -6.94 11.00 6.22
C SER A 68 -7.74 12.20 5.72
#